data_AF-A0A0C9YYI3-F1
#
_entry.id   AF-A0A0C9YYI3-F1
#
_cell.length_a   1.000
_cell.length_b   1.000
_cell.length_c   1.000
_cell.angle_alpha   90.00
_cell.angle_beta   90.00
_cell.angle_gamma   90.00
#
_symmetry.space_group_name_H-M   'P 1'
#
loop_
_entity.id
_entity.type
_entity.pdbx_description
1 polymer ?
#
loop_
_entity_poly.entity_id
_entity_poly.type
_entity_poly.pdbx_seq_one_letter_code
_entity_poly.pdbx_strand_id
1 'polypeptide(L)'
;IHPTFHIGLLYKYEQNDDALFPRHNTHTFYDWLVDEIMAHQWMNNKVELLIKWNLRDMTWEPVSNCKELEALDRYLKLQGIQDIHQLPQRAKKYA
;
A
#
# COMPACT_ATOMS: atom_id res chain seq x y z
N ILE A 1 9.31 -19.94 -23.13
CA ILE A 1 9.28 -18.55 -23.62
C ILE A 1 9.34 -18.63 -25.14
N HIS A 2 8.29 -18.22 -25.86
CA HIS A 2 8.28 -18.23 -27.32
C HIS A 2 9.02 -16.99 -27.83
N PRO A 3 10.10 -17.14 -28.62
CA PRO A 3 10.94 -16.01 -29.07
C PRO A 3 10.37 -15.26 -30.29
N THR A 4 9.18 -15.61 -30.76
CA THR A 4 8.64 -15.08 -32.03
C THR A 4 7.69 -13.92 -31.77
N PHE A 5 8.13 -12.72 -32.12
CA PHE A 5 7.29 -11.53 -32.11
C PHE A 5 6.39 -11.52 -33.37
N HIS A 6 5.09 -11.68 -33.18
CA HIS A 6 4.11 -11.73 -34.27
C HIS A 6 3.62 -10.32 -34.62
N ILE A 7 4.35 -9.64 -35.51
CA ILE A 7 4.09 -8.26 -35.92
C ILE A 7 2.68 -8.06 -36.53
N GLY A 8 2.08 -9.12 -37.09
CA GLY A 8 0.74 -9.09 -37.69
C GLY A 8 -0.43 -9.05 -36.69
N LEU A 9 -0.15 -9.21 -35.39
CA LEU A 9 -1.14 -9.01 -34.32
C LEU A 9 -1.10 -7.60 -33.74
N LEU A 10 -0.17 -6.76 -34.20
CA LEU A 10 -0.10 -5.38 -33.75
C LEU A 10 -1.20 -4.58 -34.45
N TYR A 11 -2.06 -3.97 -33.63
CA TYR A 11 -2.97 -2.94 -34.12
C TYR A 11 -2.16 -1.72 -34.60
N LYS A 12 -2.70 -1.02 -35.60
CA LYS A 12 -2.11 0.23 -36.08
C LYS A 12 -2.01 1.20 -34.90
N TYR A 13 -0.84 1.78 -34.70
CA TYR A 13 -0.65 2.83 -33.70
C TYR A 13 -1.54 4.03 -34.06
N GLU A 14 -2.45 4.37 -33.16
CA GLU A 14 -3.29 5.55 -33.24
C GLU A 14 -2.80 6.54 -32.18
N GLN A 15 -2.50 7.77 -32.60
CA GLN A 15 -2.05 8.81 -31.69
C GLN A 15 -3.21 9.19 -30.76
N ASN A 16 -2.91 9.43 -29.48
CA ASN A 16 -3.92 9.86 -28.51
C ASN A 16 -4.59 11.15 -28.99
N ASP A 17 -5.93 11.14 -29.04
CA ASP A 17 -6.71 12.35 -29.29
C ASP A 17 -6.84 13.15 -27.99
N ASP A 18 -6.04 14.20 -27.86
CA ASP A 18 -6.00 15.04 -26.65
C ASP A 18 -7.26 15.91 -26.48
N ALA A 19 -8.14 16.01 -27.49
CA ALA A 19 -9.44 16.68 -27.37
C ALA A 19 -10.51 15.76 -26.79
N LEU A 20 -10.48 14.47 -27.14
CA LEU A 20 -11.36 13.44 -26.58
C LEU A 20 -10.85 12.89 -25.23
N PHE A 21 -9.53 12.87 -25.04
CA PHE A 21 -8.86 12.37 -23.83
C PHE A 21 -7.86 13.40 -23.26
N PRO A 22 -8.32 14.61 -22.89
CA PRO A 22 -7.46 15.60 -22.26
C PRO A 22 -6.94 15.04 -20.94
N ARG A 23 -5.61 14.98 -20.80
CA ARG A 23 -4.87 14.55 -19.60
C ARG A 23 -4.78 13.04 -19.38
N HIS A 24 -4.29 12.29 -20.38
CA HIS A 24 -3.56 11.05 -20.09
C HIS A 24 -2.17 11.37 -19.47
N ASN A 25 -2.16 12.20 -18.43
CA ASN A 25 -0.99 12.44 -17.61
C ASN A 25 -0.77 11.16 -16.81
N THR A 26 0.05 10.25 -17.33
CA THR A 26 0.50 9.03 -16.65
C THR A 26 1.25 9.29 -15.34
N HIS A 27 1.42 10.57 -14.97
CA HIS A 27 1.97 11.06 -13.72
C HIS A 27 0.89 11.41 -12.67
N THR A 28 -0.38 11.07 -12.87
CA THR A 28 -1.24 10.88 -11.70
C THR A 28 -0.80 9.58 -11.06
N PHE A 29 0.29 9.67 -10.30
CA PHE A 29 0.79 8.64 -9.43
C PHE A 29 -0.41 7.96 -8.78
N TYR A 30 -0.53 6.65 -8.98
CA TYR A 30 -1.32 5.85 -8.06
C TYR A 30 -0.61 5.92 -6.71
N ASP A 31 -0.70 7.06 -6.04
CA ASP A 31 -0.45 7.19 -4.63
C ASP A 31 -1.52 6.30 -4.02
N TRP A 32 -1.17 5.04 -3.76
CA TRP A 32 -2.01 4.14 -3.02
C TRP A 32 -2.18 4.75 -1.63
N LEU A 33 -3.18 5.62 -1.52
CA LEU A 33 -3.50 6.34 -0.31
C LEU A 33 -3.89 5.29 0.72
N VAL A 34 -3.04 5.16 1.73
CA VAL A 34 -3.35 4.41 2.93
C VAL A 34 -4.48 5.14 3.64
N ASP A 35 -5.62 4.47 3.77
CA ASP A 35 -6.82 5.04 4.40
C ASP A 35 -6.57 5.12 5.92
N GLU A 36 -6.31 3.96 6.53
CA GLU A 36 -6.17 3.83 7.98
C GLU A 36 -5.37 2.58 8.38
N ILE A 37 -4.71 2.64 9.54
CA ILE A 37 -4.13 1.47 10.20
C ILE A 37 -5.17 0.88 11.15
N MET A 38 -5.61 -0.34 10.87
CA MET A 38 -6.66 -1.01 11.61
C MET A 38 -6.15 -1.74 12.86
N ALA A 39 -4.95 -2.31 12.76
CA ALA A 39 -4.37 -3.14 13.82
C ALA A 39 -2.85 -3.25 13.69
N HIS A 40 -2.21 -3.77 14.74
CA HIS A 40 -0.81 -4.16 14.74
C HIS A 40 -0.66 -5.57 15.32
N GLN A 41 0.39 -6.28 14.89
CA GLN A 41 0.77 -7.56 15.46
C GLN A 41 2.28 -7.69 15.55
N TRP A 42 2.74 -8.52 16.49
CA TRP A 42 4.14 -8.84 16.66
C TRP A 42 4.43 -10.23 16.10
N MET A 43 5.27 -10.29 15.07
CA MET A 43 5.73 -11.51 14.41
C MET A 43 7.24 -11.61 14.59
N ASN A 44 7.70 -12.53 15.45
CA ASN A 44 9.13 -12.82 15.66
C ASN A 44 10.00 -11.54 15.88
N ASN A 45 9.60 -10.71 16.84
CA ASN A 45 10.21 -9.40 17.16
C ASN A 45 10.08 -8.30 16.08
N LYS A 46 9.34 -8.55 15.00
CA LYS A 46 8.98 -7.53 14.02
C LYS A 46 7.52 -7.12 14.22
N VAL A 47 7.24 -5.85 13.98
CA VAL A 47 5.87 -5.32 14.02
C VAL A 47 5.34 -5.25 12.61
N GLU A 48 4.15 -5.81 12.44
CA GLU A 48 3.36 -5.71 11.21
C GLU A 48 2.09 -4.92 11.50
N LEU A 49 1.68 -4.11 10.53
CA LEU A 49 0.54 -3.23 10.61
C LEU A 49 -0.50 -3.68 9.58
N LEU A 50 -1.74 -3.79 10.02
CA LEU A 50 -2.85 -4.07 9.13
C LEU A 50 -3.30 -2.75 8.50
N ILE A 51 -2.92 -2.56 7.24
CA ILE A 51 -3.26 -1.38 6.46
C ILE A 51 -4.56 -1.63 5.73
N LYS A 52 -5.49 -0.68 5.84
CA LYS A 52 -6.67 -0.62 4.99
C LYS A 52 -6.40 0.35 3.83
N TRP A 53 -6.57 -0.15 2.61
CA TRP A 53 -6.42 0.65 1.40
C TRP A 53 -7.77 1.21 0.97
N ASN A 54 -7.75 2.32 0.22
CA ASN A 54 -8.96 2.95 -0.33
C ASN A 54 -9.82 1.99 -1.17
N LEU A 55 -9.21 0.98 -1.81
CA LEU A 55 -9.89 -0.03 -2.63
C LEU A 55 -10.44 -1.23 -1.84
N ARG A 56 -10.57 -1.10 -0.51
CA ARG A 56 -11.17 -2.09 0.42
C ARG A 56 -10.34 -3.35 0.69
N ASP A 57 -9.15 -3.44 0.13
CA ASP A 57 -8.20 -4.47 0.53
C ASP A 57 -7.55 -4.13 1.88
N MET A 58 -7.27 -5.18 2.65
CA MET A 58 -6.51 -5.09 3.89
C MET A 58 -5.32 -6.02 3.81
N THR A 59 -4.12 -5.48 3.97
CA THR A 59 -2.88 -6.26 3.98
C THR A 59 -2.04 -5.98 5.21
N TRP A 60 -1.29 -7.00 5.62
CA TRP A 60 -0.28 -6.88 6.66
C TRP A 60 1.03 -6.41 6.04
N GLU A 61 1.47 -5.21 6.42
CA GLU A 61 2.71 -4.62 5.94
C GLU A 61 3.71 -4.47 7.10
N PRO A 62 5.01 -4.69 6.86
CA PRO A 62 6.02 -4.47 7.87
C PRO A 62 6.14 -2.98 8.17
N VAL A 63 6.39 -2.65 9.44
CA VAL A 63 6.60 -1.27 9.88
C VAL A 63 7.65 -0.52 9.06
N SER A 64 8.68 -1.20 8.57
CA SER A 64 9.72 -0.60 7.72
C SER A 64 9.16 0.08 6.47
N ASN A 65 8.06 -0.45 5.91
CA ASN A 65 7.38 0.10 4.74
C ASN A 65 6.41 1.24 5.11
N CYS A 66 6.09 1.38 6.40
CA CYS A 66 5.05 2.27 6.90
C CYS A 66 5.59 3.54 7.57
N LYS A 67 6.92 3.71 7.62
CA LYS A 67 7.56 4.78 8.40
C LYS A 67 7.22 6.21 7.93
N GLU A 68 6.90 6.36 6.65
CA GLU A 68 6.60 7.66 6.03
C GLU A 68 5.09 7.92 5.93
N LEU A 69 4.25 7.04 6.48
CA LEU A 69 2.80 7.18 6.41
C LEU A 69 2.27 8.08 7.54
N GLU A 70 1.56 9.15 7.19
CA GLU A 70 0.83 9.98 8.17
C GLU A 70 -0.21 9.16 8.97
N ALA A 71 -0.72 8.07 8.38
CA ALA A 71 -1.59 7.12 9.08
C ALA A 71 -0.91 6.45 10.29
N LEU A 72 0.42 6.25 10.25
CA LEU A 72 1.19 5.71 11.37
C LEU A 72 1.24 6.67 12.55
N ASP A 73 1.53 7.95 12.29
CA ASP A 73 1.58 8.97 13.33
C ASP A 73 0.22 9.14 14.02
N ARG A 74 -0.86 9.14 13.22
CA ARG A 74 -2.24 9.17 13.75
C ARG A 74 -2.53 7.96 14.63
N TYR A 75 -2.14 6.77 14.18
CA TYR A 75 -2.34 5.54 14.93
C TYR A 75 -1.55 5.53 16.26
N LEU A 76 -0.27 5.92 16.24
CA LEU A 76 0.56 6.01 17.44
C LEU A 76 0.00 7.04 18.44
N LYS A 77 -0.46 8.19 17.94
CA LYS A 77 -1.12 9.22 18.74
C LYS A 77 -2.41 8.71 19.40
N LEU A 78 -3.21 7.92 18.70
CA LEU A 78 -4.41 7.28 19.27
C LEU A 78 -4.06 6.27 20.37
N GLN A 79 -2.94 5.58 20.24
CA GLN A 79 -2.42 4.67 21.29
C GLN A 79 -1.71 5.43 22.43
N GLY A 80 -1.49 6.74 22.31
CA GLY A 80 -0.78 7.55 23.30
C GLY A 80 0.73 7.27 23.35
N ILE A 81 1.28 6.73 22.27
CA ILE A 81 2.66 6.22 22.18
C ILE A 81 3.43 7.04 21.15
N GLN A 82 4.74 7.22 21.36
CA GLN A 82 5.61 7.92 20.41
C GLN A 82 6.44 6.95 19.55
N ASP A 83 6.72 5.76 20.07
CA ASP A 83 7.55 4.76 19.39
C ASP A 83 6.80 3.43 19.23
N ILE A 84 6.89 2.87 18.03
CA ILE A 84 6.33 1.58 17.63
C ILE A 84 6.79 0.46 18.56
N HIS A 85 7.99 0.56 19.12
CA HIS A 85 8.51 -0.42 20.08
C HIS A 85 7.74 -0.47 21.41
N GLN A 86 6.97 0.56 21.74
CA GLN A 86 6.15 0.61 22.96
C GLN A 86 4.74 0.02 22.73
N LEU A 87 4.42 -0.39 21.50
CA LEU A 87 3.13 -0.99 21.18
C LEU A 87 2.92 -2.28 21.99
N PRO A 88 1.71 -2.48 22.56
CA PRO A 88 1.43 -3.62 23.40
C PRO A 88 1.58 -4.93 22.61
N GLN A 89 2.51 -5.78 23.04
CA GLN A 89 2.60 -7.13 22.51
C GLN A 89 1.38 -7.91 23.00
N ARG A 90 0.45 -8.22 22.09
CA ARG A 90 -0.68 -9.09 22.43
C ARG A 90 -0.11 -10.46 22.81
N ALA A 91 -0.07 -10.75 24.11
CA ALA A 91 0.46 -12.00 24.62
C ALA A 91 -0.27 -13.18 23.96
N LYS A 92 0.50 -14.15 23.45
CA LYS A 92 -0.07 -15.42 22.97
C LYS A 92 -0.84 -16.03 24.13
N LYS A 93 -2.17 -16.07 24.03
CA LYS A 93 -2.96 -16.98 24.87
C LYS A 93 -2.62 -18.39 24.39
N TYR A 94 -1.73 -19.05 25.12
CA TYR A 94 -1.58 -20.49 25.00
C TYR A 94 -2.93 -21.10 25.40
N ALA A 95 -3.61 -21.71 24.43
CA ALA A 95 -4.76 -22.57 24.65
C ALA A 95 -4.25 -24.01 24.82
#